data_AF-A0A2U9TB36-F1
#
_entry.id   AF-A0A2U9TB36-F1
#
_cell.length_a   1.000
_cell.length_b   1.000
_cell.length_c   1.000
_cell.angle_alpha   90.00
_cell.angle_beta   90.00
_cell.angle_gamma   90.00
#
_symmetry.space_group_name_H-M   'P 1'
#
loop_
_entity.id
_entity.type
_entity.pdbx_description
1 polymer ?
#
loop_
_entity_poly.entity_id
_entity_poly.type
_entity_poly.pdbx_seq_one_letter_code
_entity_poly.pdbx_strand_id
1 'polypeptide(L)'
;MFKLIAVLVHAGGIAAMMVAGALVPAVLALYPPTHLGSFGPIIPAISQTHANWLPLVQPVAWAIAVVSAAIGILVWRSRKTVEVKVNAALTIGALNFSLALFFTTSLLVAYFYLPKIANAA
;
A
#
# COMPACT_ATOMS: atom_id res chain seq x y z
N MET A 1 7.58 -14.10 -23.82
CA MET A 1 7.76 -12.82 -23.09
C MET A 1 6.60 -12.48 -22.15
N PHE A 2 5.34 -12.45 -22.60
CA PHE A 2 4.20 -12.02 -21.75
C PHE A 2 4.03 -12.76 -20.42
N LYS A 3 4.30 -14.08 -20.35
CA LYS A 3 4.27 -14.84 -19.10
C LYS A 3 5.27 -14.31 -18.07
N LEU A 4 6.50 -14.00 -18.51
CA LEU A 4 7.54 -13.47 -17.63
C LEU A 4 7.15 -12.09 -17.10
N ILE A 5 6.65 -11.21 -17.98
CA ILE A 5 6.17 -9.87 -17.59
C ILE A 5 5.06 -9.99 -16.54
N ALA A 6 4.09 -10.88 -16.74
CA ALA A 6 3.00 -11.07 -15.78
C ALA A 6 3.49 -11.58 -14.42
N VAL A 7 4.45 -12.50 -14.40
CA VAL A 7 5.08 -12.98 -13.16
C VAL A 7 5.81 -11.84 -12.46
N LEU A 8 6.58 -11.02 -13.19
CA LEU A 8 7.30 -9.89 -12.63
C LEU A 8 6.37 -8.80 -12.08
N VAL A 9 5.30 -8.47 -12.79
CA VAL A 9 4.29 -7.49 -12.32
C VAL A 9 3.58 -8.01 -11.08
N HIS A 10 3.23 -9.29 -11.05
CA HIS A 10 2.60 -9.90 -9.88
C HIS A 10 3.52 -9.92 -8.66
N ALA A 11 4.77 -10.40 -8.84
CA ALA A 11 5.77 -10.42 -7.78
C ALA A 11 6.15 -9.00 -7.31
N GLY A 12 6.26 -8.05 -8.25
CA GLY A 12 6.52 -6.64 -7.97
C GLY A 12 5.38 -5.99 -7.17
N GLY A 13 4.13 -6.30 -7.49
CA GLY A 13 2.98 -5.84 -6.70
C GLY A 13 3.00 -6.38 -5.27
N ILE A 14 3.31 -7.67 -5.08
CA ILE A 14 3.48 -8.27 -3.75
C ILE A 14 4.64 -7.59 -3.00
N ALA A 15 5.77 -7.38 -3.66
CA ALA A 15 6.92 -6.69 -3.07
C ALA A 15 6.57 -5.25 -2.68
N ALA A 16 5.82 -4.51 -3.51
CA ALA A 16 5.37 -3.17 -3.20
C ALA A 16 4.48 -3.15 -1.93
N MET A 17 3.59 -4.13 -1.76
CA MET A 17 2.76 -4.26 -0.56
C MET A 17 3.59 -4.59 0.69
N MET A 18 4.56 -5.50 0.58
CA MET A 18 5.51 -5.81 1.65
C MET A 18 6.30 -4.56 2.07
N VAL A 19 6.83 -3.82 1.10
CA VAL A 19 7.59 -2.59 1.32
C VAL A 19 6.71 -1.52 1.95
N ALA A 20 5.50 -1.26 1.44
CA ALA A 20 4.58 -0.31 2.05
C ALA A 20 4.20 -0.71 3.48
N GLY A 21 3.92 -1.99 3.70
CA GLY A 21 3.60 -2.55 5.02
C GLY A 21 4.75 -2.45 6.03
N ALA A 22 6.01 -2.40 5.57
CA ALA A 22 7.18 -2.19 6.44
C ALA A 22 7.53 -0.69 6.59
N LEU A 23 7.41 0.09 5.51
CA LEU A 23 7.79 1.50 5.46
C LEU A 23 6.85 2.36 6.31
N VAL A 24 5.53 2.18 6.17
CA VAL A 24 4.54 2.98 6.89
C VAL A 24 4.72 2.90 8.41
N PRO A 25 4.75 1.72 9.06
CA PRO A 25 4.96 1.66 10.50
C PRO A 25 6.35 2.17 10.92
N ALA A 26 7.39 1.98 10.10
CA ALA A 26 8.72 2.53 10.39
C ALA A 26 8.71 4.07 10.42
N VAL A 27 7.98 4.72 9.52
CA VAL A 27 7.79 6.17 9.53
C VAL A 27 6.94 6.58 10.74
N LEU A 28 5.84 5.90 11.03
CA LEU A 28 5.00 6.21 12.20
C LEU A 28 5.75 6.06 13.53
N ALA A 29 6.72 5.16 13.62
CA ALA A 29 7.58 5.02 14.79
C ALA A 29 8.49 6.25 15.01
N LEU A 30 8.85 6.97 13.93
CA LEU A 30 9.63 8.20 13.98
C LEU A 30 8.75 9.45 14.16
N TYR A 31 7.51 9.41 13.69
CA TYR A 31 6.56 10.52 13.74
C TYR A 31 5.31 10.11 14.52
N PRO A 32 5.33 10.23 15.87
CA PRO A 32 4.18 9.87 16.70
C PRO A 32 2.96 10.76 16.39
N PRO A 33 1.74 10.38 16.81
CA PRO A 33 0.53 11.14 16.52
C PRO A 33 0.57 12.62 16.96
N THR A 34 1.36 12.94 17.98
CA THR A 34 1.61 14.31 18.44
C THR A 34 2.31 15.19 17.37
N HIS A 35 2.97 14.58 16.39
CA HIS A 35 3.62 15.28 15.28
C HIS A 35 2.62 16.09 14.42
N LEU A 36 1.35 15.65 14.32
CA LEU A 36 0.34 16.37 13.54
C LEU A 36 0.11 17.79 14.06
N GLY A 37 0.17 17.99 15.38
CA GLY A 37 0.04 19.31 16.01
C GLY A 37 1.31 20.15 15.96
N SER A 38 2.45 19.58 15.54
CA SER A 38 3.70 20.34 15.43
C SER A 38 3.71 21.35 14.27
N PHE A 39 2.79 21.19 13.31
CA PHE A 39 2.65 22.09 12.16
C PHE A 39 1.75 23.31 12.44
N GLY A 40 1.06 23.34 13.59
CA GLY A 40 0.16 24.42 13.97
C GLY A 40 -1.16 23.91 14.56
N PRO A 41 -2.07 24.83 14.93
CA PRO A 41 -3.31 24.50 15.62
C PRO A 41 -4.35 23.80 14.74
N ILE A 42 -4.25 23.91 13.41
CA ILE A 42 -5.25 23.36 12.48
C ILE A 42 -4.84 21.96 12.05
N ILE A 43 -5.61 20.94 12.43
CA ILE A 43 -5.46 19.57 11.95
C ILE A 43 -6.68 19.23 11.09
N PRO A 44 -6.53 19.10 9.76
CA PRO A 44 -7.64 18.74 8.89
C PRO A 44 -8.25 17.38 9.26
N ALA A 45 -9.58 17.28 9.21
CA ALA A 45 -10.29 16.04 9.53
C ALA A 45 -9.79 14.85 8.69
N ILE A 46 -9.46 15.09 7.41
CA ILE A 46 -8.89 14.08 6.52
C ILE A 46 -7.55 13.55 7.06
N SER A 47 -6.65 14.41 7.53
CA SER A 47 -5.38 14.00 8.15
C SER A 47 -5.62 13.12 9.37
N GLN A 48 -6.58 13.50 10.21
CA GLN A 48 -6.89 12.75 11.43
C GLN A 48 -7.53 11.39 11.13
N THR A 49 -8.46 11.32 10.17
CA THR A 49 -9.03 10.06 9.71
C THR A 49 -7.93 9.12 9.21
N HIS A 50 -7.01 9.62 8.38
CA HIS A 50 -5.91 8.80 7.87
C HIS A 50 -4.93 8.38 8.96
N ALA A 51 -4.55 9.28 9.86
CA ALA A 51 -3.70 8.98 11.00
C ALA A 51 -4.25 7.87 11.89
N ASN A 52 -5.58 7.78 12.06
CA ASN A 52 -6.21 6.77 12.91
C ASN A 52 -6.12 5.35 12.36
N TRP A 53 -6.15 5.16 11.03
CA TRP A 53 -6.11 3.81 10.44
C TRP A 53 -4.72 3.41 9.93
N LEU A 54 -3.80 4.35 9.73
CA LEU A 54 -2.42 4.10 9.29
C LEU A 54 -1.66 3.04 10.14
N PRO A 55 -1.85 2.93 11.47
CA PRO A 55 -1.26 1.85 12.26
C PRO A 55 -1.70 0.44 11.84
N LEU A 56 -2.86 0.30 11.19
CA LEU A 56 -3.37 -0.97 10.67
C LEU A 56 -2.78 -1.34 9.30
N VAL A 57 -2.00 -0.45 8.66
CA VAL A 57 -1.45 -0.71 7.31
C VAL A 57 -0.58 -1.96 7.28
N GLN A 58 0.29 -2.16 8.27
CA GLN A 58 1.19 -3.33 8.26
C GLN A 58 0.43 -4.66 8.22
N PRO A 59 -0.46 -4.98 9.19
CA PRO A 59 -1.18 -6.25 9.16
C PRO A 59 -2.07 -6.39 7.91
N VAL A 60 -2.72 -5.31 7.47
CA VAL A 60 -3.56 -5.32 6.26
C VAL A 60 -2.73 -5.58 5.00
N ALA A 61 -1.62 -4.87 4.84
CA ALA A 61 -0.78 -5.00 3.66
C ALA A 61 -0.14 -6.38 3.55
N TRP A 62 0.31 -6.93 4.67
CA TRP A 62 0.89 -8.28 4.72
C TRP A 62 -0.16 -9.35 4.48
N ALA A 63 -1.37 -9.22 5.05
CA ALA A 63 -2.47 -10.14 4.77
C ALA A 63 -2.81 -10.15 3.26
N ILE A 64 -2.89 -8.98 2.62
CA ILE A 64 -3.14 -8.87 1.18
C ILE A 64 -1.99 -9.47 0.37
N ALA A 65 -0.74 -9.26 0.76
CA ALA A 65 0.44 -9.83 0.10
C ALA A 65 0.43 -11.38 0.17
N VAL A 66 0.13 -11.95 1.34
CA VAL A 66 0.02 -13.40 1.54
C VAL A 66 -1.13 -13.98 0.71
N VAL A 67 -2.31 -13.35 0.75
CA VAL A 67 -3.48 -13.78 -0.05
C VAL A 67 -3.17 -13.70 -1.53
N SER A 68 -2.50 -12.63 -1.99
CA SER A 68 -2.09 -12.47 -3.39
C SER A 68 -1.11 -13.54 -3.83
N ALA A 69 -0.12 -13.87 -2.99
CA ALA A 69 0.82 -14.96 -3.26
C ALA A 69 0.11 -16.32 -3.36
N ALA A 70 -0.83 -16.60 -2.44
CA ALA A 70 -1.62 -17.82 -2.46
C ALA A 70 -2.48 -17.91 -3.74
N ILE A 71 -3.16 -16.82 -4.12
CA ILE A 71 -3.93 -16.76 -5.36
C ILE A 71 -3.02 -16.95 -6.57
N GLY A 72 -1.83 -16.32 -6.60
CA GLY A 72 -0.85 -16.49 -7.67
C GLY A 72 -0.44 -17.96 -7.86
N ILE A 73 -0.18 -18.67 -6.77
CA ILE A 73 0.13 -20.12 -6.79
C ILE A 73 -1.06 -20.92 -7.34
N LEU A 74 -2.27 -20.65 -6.87
CA LEU A 74 -3.48 -21.35 -7.32
C LEU A 74 -3.78 -21.10 -8.80
N VAL A 75 -3.63 -19.85 -9.27
CA VAL A 75 -3.81 -19.47 -10.68
C VAL A 75 -2.81 -20.21 -11.56
N TRP A 76 -1.53 -20.25 -11.17
CA TRP A 76 -0.51 -20.94 -11.96
C TRP A 76 -0.69 -22.45 -11.99
N ARG A 77 -1.16 -23.06 -10.88
CA ARG A 77 -1.48 -24.50 -10.79
C ARG A 77 -2.78 -24.88 -11.50
N SER A 78 -3.69 -23.95 -11.76
CA SER A 78 -4.98 -24.24 -12.41
C SER A 78 -4.81 -24.77 -13.84
N ARG A 79 -5.81 -25.49 -14.35
CA ARG A 79 -5.85 -25.95 -15.76
C ARG A 79 -6.39 -24.88 -16.73
N LYS A 80 -6.46 -23.61 -16.30
CA LYS A 80 -6.93 -22.49 -17.13
C LYS A 80 -5.96 -22.20 -18.28
N THR A 81 -6.45 -21.54 -19.33
CA THR A 81 -5.63 -21.10 -20.45
C THR A 81 -4.55 -20.12 -20.00
N VAL A 82 -3.45 -20.06 -20.73
CA VAL A 82 -2.32 -19.16 -20.43
C VAL A 82 -2.77 -17.70 -20.34
N GLU A 83 -3.65 -17.28 -21.25
CA GLU A 83 -4.16 -15.91 -21.31
C GLU A 83 -4.89 -15.50 -20.04
N VAL A 84 -5.78 -16.37 -19.53
CA VAL A 84 -6.50 -16.13 -18.27
C VAL A 84 -5.54 -16.02 -17.10
N LYS A 85 -4.49 -16.86 -17.04
CA LYS A 85 -3.47 -16.81 -15.98
C LYS A 85 -2.66 -15.50 -16.02
N VAL A 86 -2.25 -15.10 -17.21
CA VAL A 86 -1.50 -13.86 -17.45
C VAL A 86 -2.35 -12.65 -17.04
N ASN A 87 -3.61 -12.59 -17.48
CA ASN A 87 -4.51 -11.49 -17.14
C ASN A 87 -4.79 -11.41 -15.63
N ALA A 88 -5.02 -12.55 -14.98
CA ALA A 88 -5.22 -12.60 -13.52
C ALA A 88 -3.98 -12.11 -12.76
N ALA A 89 -2.78 -12.58 -13.15
CA ALA A 89 -1.53 -12.17 -12.52
C ALA A 89 -1.27 -10.65 -12.66
N LEU A 90 -1.52 -10.10 -13.86
CA LEU A 90 -1.39 -8.66 -14.12
C LEU A 90 -2.40 -7.85 -13.29
N THR A 91 -3.67 -8.25 -13.27
CA THR A 91 -4.71 -7.58 -12.49
C THR A 91 -4.39 -7.56 -11.01
N ILE A 92 -3.99 -8.70 -10.43
CA ILE A 92 -3.61 -8.77 -9.00
C ILE A 92 -2.36 -7.92 -8.72
N GLY A 93 -1.36 -7.99 -9.59
CA GLY A 93 -0.15 -7.18 -9.46
C GLY A 93 -0.45 -5.68 -9.48
N ALA A 94 -1.28 -5.22 -10.41
CA ALA A 94 -1.69 -3.83 -10.53
C ALA A 94 -2.52 -3.35 -9.33
N LEU A 95 -3.43 -4.18 -8.81
CA LEU A 95 -4.19 -3.87 -7.60
C LEU A 95 -3.28 -3.72 -6.39
N ASN A 96 -2.34 -4.65 -6.19
CA ASN A 96 -1.37 -4.57 -5.09
C ASN A 96 -0.50 -3.32 -5.19
N PHE A 97 -0.01 -2.99 -6.39
CA PHE A 97 0.77 -1.78 -6.59
C PHE A 97 -0.04 -0.51 -6.29
N SER A 98 -1.31 -0.47 -6.72
CA SER A 98 -2.21 0.66 -6.47
C SER A 98 -2.52 0.84 -4.98
N LEU A 99 -2.71 -0.26 -4.25
CA LEU A 99 -2.92 -0.24 -2.81
C LEU A 99 -1.65 0.21 -2.05
N ALA A 100 -0.47 -0.25 -2.46
CA ALA A 100 0.80 0.20 -1.90
C ALA A 100 0.99 1.72 -2.11
N LEU A 101 0.68 2.23 -3.32
CA LEU A 101 0.68 3.66 -3.62
C LEU A 101 -0.33 4.41 -2.74
N PHE A 102 -1.53 3.88 -2.56
CA PHE A 102 -2.55 4.47 -1.70
C PHE A 102 -2.09 4.58 -0.25
N PHE A 103 -1.51 3.52 0.33
CA PHE A 103 -1.00 3.53 1.71
C PHE A 103 0.13 4.54 1.91
N THR A 104 1.09 4.57 0.99
CA THR A 104 2.21 5.51 1.04
C THR A 104 1.77 6.96 0.83
N THR A 105 0.86 7.21 -0.11
CA THR A 105 0.31 8.55 -0.35
C THR A 105 -0.54 9.01 0.84
N SER A 106 -1.32 8.12 1.45
CA SER A 106 -2.10 8.41 2.66
C SER A 106 -1.21 8.89 3.80
N LEU A 107 -0.08 8.22 4.02
CA LEU A 107 0.93 8.64 4.99
C LEU A 107 1.46 10.04 4.68
N LEU A 108 1.87 10.29 3.43
CA LEU A 108 2.38 11.58 3.00
C LEU A 108 1.37 12.71 3.19
N VAL A 109 0.14 12.48 2.75
CA VAL A 109 -0.96 13.46 2.84
C VAL A 109 -1.31 13.75 4.29
N ALA A 110 -1.46 12.71 5.12
CA ALA A 110 -1.89 12.86 6.50
C ALA A 110 -0.83 13.51 7.39
N TYR A 111 0.43 13.08 7.29
CA TYR A 111 1.50 13.49 8.19
C TYR A 111 2.36 14.65 7.68
N PHE A 112 2.48 14.87 6.36
CA PHE A 112 3.49 15.78 5.82
C PHE A 112 2.93 16.92 4.94
N TYR A 113 1.78 16.75 4.28
CA TYR A 113 1.24 17.77 3.38
C TYR A 113 0.05 18.55 3.95
N LEU A 114 -1.06 17.87 4.28
CA LEU A 114 -2.29 18.57 4.66
C LEU A 114 -2.15 19.45 5.91
N PRO A 115 -1.49 19.00 7.01
CA PRO A 115 -1.29 19.85 8.18
C PRO A 115 -0.46 21.10 7.85
N LYS A 116 0.57 20.98 7.00
CA LYS A 116 1.40 22.13 6.58
C LYS A 116 0.60 23.13 5.75
N ILE A 117 -0.13 22.64 4.74
CA ILE A 117 -0.95 23.48 3.88
C ILE A 117 -2.02 24.21 4.70
N ALA A 118 -2.65 23.52 5.67
CA ALA A 118 -3.68 24.11 6.51
C ALA A 118 -3.16 25.20 7.45
N ASN A 119 -1.89 25.15 7.84
CA ASN A 119 -1.26 26.12 8.75
C ASN A 119 -0.30 27.10 8.03
N ALA A 120 -0.18 27.03 6.70
CA ALA A 120 0.79 27.80 5.91
C ALA A 120 2.24 27.71 6.44
N ALA A 121 2.64 26.52 6.90
CA ALA A 121 3.93 26.22 7.53
C ALA A 121 4.94 25.54 6.59
#